data_AF-A0A9E1W1X8-F1
#
_entry.id   AF-A0A9E1W1X8-F1
#
_cell.length_a   1.000
_cell.length_b   1.000
_cell.length_c   1.000
_cell.angle_alpha   90.00
_cell.angle_beta   90.00
_cell.angle_gamma   90.00
#
_symmetry.space_group_name_H-M   'P 1'
#
loop_
_entity.id
_entity.type
_entity.pdbx_description
1 polymer ?
#
loop_
_entity_poly.entity_id
_entity_poly.type
_entity_poly.pdbx_seq_one_letter_code
_entity_poly.pdbx_strand_id
1 'polypeptide(L)'
;MAETLGSLVDKLSIKNLRIWHLDEALENEGIASSEQEELKAKRDLADRQRQDLLNEIDGFLVAALRGEVRIRDEKIKMYTNTNVSSSAEIKNLGEAVSELAFRNIKLWHLEDEVRRTDLPDSSIVQTKRKIDSTNQERNNLMDKVDEILSQCSEDKR
;
A
#
# COMPACT_ATOMS: atom_id res chain seq x y z
N MET A 1 9.00 -13.84 -3.59
CA MET A 1 8.76 -12.66 -4.45
C MET A 1 9.86 -11.68 -4.08
N ALA A 2 10.62 -11.16 -5.04
CA ALA A 2 11.62 -10.15 -4.70
C ALA A 2 10.91 -8.90 -4.19
N GLU A 3 11.45 -8.26 -3.16
CA GLU A 3 10.97 -6.97 -2.70
C GLU A 3 11.40 -5.90 -3.70
N THR A 4 10.46 -5.06 -4.14
CA THR A 4 10.70 -3.88 -4.99
C THR A 4 10.31 -2.62 -4.23
N LEU A 5 10.71 -1.45 -4.72
CA LEU A 5 10.32 -0.19 -4.07
C LEU A 5 8.79 -0.07 -3.99
N GLY A 6 8.08 -0.43 -5.06
CA GLY A 6 6.62 -0.45 -5.11
C GLY A 6 6.00 -1.36 -4.05
N SER A 7 6.54 -2.57 -3.84
CA SER A 7 6.03 -3.49 -2.79
C SER A 7 6.33 -3.02 -1.38
N LEU A 8 7.50 -2.40 -1.16
CA LEU A 8 7.87 -1.88 0.15
C LEU A 8 7.01 -0.66 0.54
N VAL A 9 6.80 0.27 -0.40
CA VAL A 9 5.91 1.44 -0.20
C VAL A 9 4.47 1.00 0.05
N ASP A 10 3.98 0.02 -0.71
CA ASP A 10 2.65 -0.56 -0.52
C ASP A 10 2.47 -1.07 0.92
N LYS A 11 3.39 -1.94 1.37
CA LYS A 11 3.38 -2.48 2.73
C LYS A 11 3.50 -1.39 3.79
N LEU A 12 4.38 -0.40 3.59
CA LEU A 12 4.58 0.71 4.52
C LEU A 12 3.28 1.49 4.73
N SER A 13 2.58 1.81 3.63
CA SER A 13 1.31 2.54 3.71
C SER A 13 0.22 1.76 4.47
N ILE A 14 0.16 0.44 4.28
CA ILE A 14 -0.76 -0.44 5.04
C ILE A 14 -0.37 -0.49 6.52
N LYS A 15 0.93 -0.50 6.86
CA LYS A 15 1.38 -0.45 8.26
C LYS A 15 1.02 0.87 8.93
N ASN A 16 1.18 1.99 8.22
CA ASN A 16 0.78 3.31 8.74
C ASN A 16 -0.73 3.36 9.03
N LEU A 17 -1.57 2.84 8.12
CA LEU A 17 -3.02 2.74 8.34
C LEU A 17 -3.36 1.91 9.59
N ARG A 18 -2.70 0.77 9.78
CA ARG A 18 -2.92 -0.09 10.95
C ARG A 18 -2.53 0.60 12.25
N ILE A 19 -1.39 1.29 12.27
CA ILE A 19 -0.94 2.04 13.46
C ILE A 19 -1.96 3.13 13.78
N TRP A 20 -2.42 3.89 12.79
CA TRP A 20 -3.40 4.95 12.99
C TRP A 20 -4.70 4.43 13.64
N HIS A 21 -5.27 3.34 13.12
CA HIS A 21 -6.47 2.75 13.71
C HIS A 21 -6.26 2.08 15.07
N LEU A 22 -5.07 1.55 15.34
CA LEU A 22 -4.73 1.04 16.67
C LEU A 22 -4.62 2.19 17.68
N ASP A 23 -4.05 3.31 17.26
CA ASP A 23 -3.96 4.53 18.08
C ASP A 23 -5.38 5.08 18.33
N GLU A 24 -6.26 5.18 17.31
CA GLU A 24 -7.69 5.53 17.51
C GLU A 24 -8.41 4.60 18.49
N ALA A 25 -8.19 3.28 18.38
CA ALA A 25 -8.81 2.32 19.28
C ALA A 25 -8.33 2.54 20.72
N LEU A 26 -7.04 2.82 20.93
CA LEU A 26 -6.46 3.09 22.25
C LEU A 26 -6.97 4.40 22.88
N GLU A 27 -7.41 5.37 22.09
CA GLU A 27 -8.00 6.63 22.55
C GLU A 27 -9.45 6.47 23.04
N ASN A 28 -10.12 5.35 22.76
CA ASN A 28 -11.49 5.10 23.17
C ASN A 28 -11.58 4.81 24.69
N GLU A 29 -12.22 5.72 25.44
CA GLU A 29 -12.29 5.71 26.92
C GLU A 29 -13.06 4.52 27.54
N GLY A 30 -13.65 3.63 26.72
CA GLY A 30 -14.47 2.50 27.17
C GLY A 30 -13.78 1.13 27.24
N ILE A 31 -12.48 1.03 26.98
CA ILE A 31 -11.79 -0.26 26.81
C ILE A 31 -11.28 -0.82 28.15
N ALA A 32 -11.44 -2.13 28.36
CA ALA A 32 -10.93 -2.81 29.54
C ALA A 32 -9.39 -2.83 29.57
N SER A 33 -8.78 -2.78 30.76
CA SER A 33 -7.31 -2.75 30.92
C SER A 33 -6.58 -3.88 30.17
N SER A 34 -7.11 -5.11 30.20
CA SER A 34 -6.53 -6.24 29.46
C SER A 34 -6.58 -6.06 27.94
N GLU A 35 -7.67 -5.50 27.41
CA GLU A 35 -7.83 -5.23 25.98
C GLU A 35 -6.92 -4.07 25.53
N GLN A 36 -6.77 -3.06 26.39
CA GLN A 36 -5.83 -1.96 26.17
C GLN A 36 -4.38 -2.45 26.08
N GLU A 37 -3.97 -3.39 26.95
CA GLU A 37 -2.65 -4.02 26.89
C GLU A 37 -2.44 -4.80 25.58
N GLU A 38 -3.44 -5.56 25.14
CA GLU A 38 -3.38 -6.28 23.86
C GLU A 38 -3.28 -5.35 22.65
N LEU A 39 -4.05 -4.27 22.63
CA LEU A 39 -4.00 -3.26 21.56
C LEU A 39 -2.64 -2.58 21.50
N LYS A 40 -2.09 -2.21 22.67
CA LYS A 40 -0.76 -1.61 22.77
C LYS A 40 0.32 -2.57 22.27
N ALA A 41 0.26 -3.85 22.63
CA ALA A 41 1.22 -4.85 22.14
C ALA A 41 1.16 -5.01 20.62
N LYS A 42 -0.04 -5.00 20.02
CA LYS A 42 -0.23 -5.03 18.56
C LYS A 42 0.33 -3.77 17.90
N ARG A 43 0.10 -2.60 18.50
CA ARG A 43 0.60 -1.30 18.03
C ARG A 43 2.13 -1.25 18.04
N ASP A 44 2.76 -1.70 19.12
CA ASP A 44 4.22 -1.75 19.23
C ASP A 44 4.85 -2.71 18.24
N LEU A 45 4.19 -3.86 17.97
CA LEU A 45 4.62 -4.77 16.91
C LEU A 45 4.52 -4.13 15.52
N ALA A 46 3.42 -3.44 15.24
CA ALA A 46 3.22 -2.75 13.96
C ALA A 46 4.25 -1.63 13.76
N ASP A 47 4.60 -0.89 14.82
CA ASP A 47 5.61 0.17 14.76
C ASP A 47 7.02 -0.40 14.51
N ARG A 48 7.39 -1.52 15.15
CA ARG A 48 8.65 -2.22 14.81
C ARG A 48 8.70 -2.62 13.34
N GLN A 49 7.63 -3.25 12.83
CA GLN A 49 7.54 -3.62 11.42
C GLN A 49 7.62 -2.41 10.48
N ARG A 50 7.06 -1.26 10.88
CA ARG A 50 7.19 0.00 10.15
C ARG A 50 8.64 0.47 10.08
N GLN A 51 9.37 0.41 11.19
CA GLN A 51 10.80 0.77 11.22
C GLN A 51 11.63 -0.16 10.36
N ASP A 52 11.37 -1.46 10.40
CA ASP A 52 12.04 -2.45 9.54
C ASP A 52 11.81 -2.13 8.05
N LEU A 53 10.56 -1.82 7.66
CA LEU A 53 10.24 -1.42 6.29
C LEU A 53 10.93 -0.11 5.86
N LEU A 54 11.07 0.87 6.75
CA LEU A 54 11.80 2.11 6.45
C LEU A 54 13.28 1.79 6.16
N ASN A 55 13.91 0.98 7.00
CA ASN A 55 15.29 0.55 6.81
C ASN A 55 15.47 -0.26 5.50
N GLU A 56 14.51 -1.13 5.18
CA GLU A 56 14.50 -1.90 3.93
C GLU A 56 14.38 -0.98 2.70
N ILE A 57 13.52 0.04 2.75
CA ILE A 57 13.38 1.03 1.66
C ILE A 57 14.68 1.80 1.48
N ASP A 58 15.27 2.32 2.55
CA ASP A 58 16.52 3.06 2.50
C ASP A 58 17.66 2.20 1.93
N GLY A 59 17.78 0.96 2.42
CA GLY A 59 18.75 -0.02 1.92
C GLY A 59 18.54 -0.35 0.44
N PHE A 60 17.28 -0.57 0.02
CA PHE A 60 16.93 -0.85 -1.36
C PHE A 60 17.29 0.32 -2.29
N LEU A 61 16.95 1.56 -1.90
CA LEU A 61 17.26 2.74 -2.70
C LEU A 61 18.77 2.95 -2.86
N VAL A 62 19.55 2.75 -1.80
CA VAL A 62 21.02 2.81 -1.87
C VAL A 62 21.57 1.74 -2.82
N ALA A 63 21.11 0.49 -2.70
CA ALA A 63 21.53 -0.60 -3.58
C ALA A 63 21.12 -0.35 -5.05
N ALA A 64 19.91 0.18 -5.28
CA ALA A 64 19.40 0.52 -6.60
C ALA A 64 20.24 1.60 -7.28
N LEU A 65 20.60 2.66 -6.54
CA LEU A 65 21.45 3.74 -7.05
C LEU A 65 22.87 3.27 -7.39
N ARG A 66 23.35 2.20 -6.74
CA ARG A 66 24.64 1.56 -7.06
C ARG A 66 24.52 0.51 -8.18
N GLY A 67 23.31 0.20 -8.63
CA GLY A 67 23.04 -0.88 -9.58
C GLY A 67 23.31 -2.28 -9.02
N GLU A 68 23.26 -2.44 -7.69
CA GLU A 68 23.55 -3.69 -6.96
C GLU A 68 22.30 -4.56 -6.79
N VAL A 69 21.11 -4.01 -7.02
CA VAL A 69 19.83 -4.74 -6.92
C VAL A 69 19.05 -4.65 -8.22
N ARG A 70 18.27 -5.71 -8.49
CA ARG A 70 17.29 -5.71 -9.57
C ARG A 70 16.11 -4.83 -9.16
N ILE A 71 15.88 -3.74 -9.89
CA ILE A 71 14.81 -2.77 -9.58
C ILE A 71 13.42 -3.30 -9.91
N ARG A 72 13.31 -4.06 -11.02
CA ARG A 72 12.04 -4.54 -11.54
C ARG A 72 12.11 -6.00 -11.99
N ASP A 73 11.08 -6.76 -11.66
CA ASP A 73 10.80 -8.07 -12.23
C ASP A 73 9.83 -7.96 -13.40
N GLU A 74 10.00 -8.82 -14.41
CA GLU A 74 9.02 -8.98 -15.46
C GLU A 74 7.78 -9.67 -14.90
N LYS A 75 6.61 -9.03 -15.08
CA LYS A 75 5.33 -9.56 -14.58
C LYS A 75 4.49 -10.08 -15.75
N ILE A 76 4.02 -11.31 -15.61
CA ILE A 76 3.02 -11.89 -16.52
C ILE A 76 1.63 -11.55 -15.96
N LYS A 77 0.88 -10.68 -16.65
CA LYS A 77 -0.50 -10.34 -16.28
C LYS A 77 -1.47 -11.22 -17.08
N MET A 78 -2.37 -11.90 -16.37
CA MET A 78 -3.40 -12.78 -16.98
C MET A 78 -4.79 -12.14 -17.07
N TYR A 79 -4.94 -10.92 -16.55
CA TYR A 79 -6.20 -10.22 -16.45
C TYR A 79 -6.05 -8.79 -16.98
N THR A 80 -7.10 -8.30 -17.64
CA THR A 80 -7.17 -6.93 -18.16
C THR A 80 -8.50 -6.34 -17.71
N ASN A 81 -8.48 -5.63 -16.58
CA ASN A 81 -9.62 -4.79 -16.19
C ASN A 81 -9.43 -3.42 -16.84
N THR A 82 -10.34 -3.04 -17.74
CA THR A 82 -10.31 -1.74 -18.43
C THR A 82 -11.04 -0.64 -17.66
N ASN A 83 -11.76 -0.99 -16.58
CA ASN A 83 -12.46 -0.03 -15.73
C ASN A 83 -11.56 0.47 -14.59
N VAL A 84 -10.36 0.91 -14.94
CA VAL A 84 -9.37 1.46 -14.00
C VAL A 84 -8.82 2.77 -14.53
N SER A 85 -8.47 3.66 -13.62
CA SER A 85 -7.75 4.89 -13.94
C SER A 85 -6.36 4.55 -14.48
N SER A 86 -5.95 5.22 -15.55
CA SER A 86 -4.62 5.04 -16.13
C SER A 86 -3.56 5.69 -15.23
N SER A 87 -2.41 5.01 -15.06
CA SER A 87 -1.22 5.58 -14.42
C SER A 87 -0.18 6.07 -15.45
N ALA A 88 -0.52 6.12 -16.73
CA ALA A 88 0.40 6.46 -17.81
C ALA A 88 0.90 7.91 -17.75
N GLU A 89 0.10 8.83 -17.21
CA GLU A 89 0.45 10.25 -17.13
C GLU A 89 1.39 10.57 -15.96
N ILE A 90 1.50 9.67 -14.97
CA ILE A 90 2.35 9.84 -13.80
C ILE A 90 3.81 9.61 -14.23
N LYS A 91 4.64 10.64 -14.08
CA LYS A 91 6.05 10.60 -14.50
C LYS A 91 7.03 10.69 -13.34
N ASN A 92 6.58 11.21 -12.20
CA ASN A 92 7.44 11.50 -11.06
C ASN A 92 7.30 10.42 -9.99
N LEU A 93 8.43 10.02 -9.39
CA LEU A 93 8.44 8.98 -8.37
C LEU A 93 7.57 9.34 -7.15
N GLY A 94 7.70 10.58 -6.66
CA GLY A 94 6.91 11.05 -5.51
C GLY A 94 5.41 11.05 -5.78
N GLU A 95 5.00 11.36 -7.01
CA GLU A 95 3.60 11.32 -7.42
C GLU A 95 3.06 9.88 -7.46
N ALA A 96 3.82 8.94 -8.02
CA ALA A 96 3.45 7.52 -8.04
C ALA A 96 3.34 6.93 -6.62
N VAL A 97 4.28 7.26 -5.73
CA VAL A 97 4.26 6.86 -4.32
C VAL A 97 3.05 7.43 -3.59
N SER A 98 2.74 8.71 -3.81
CA SER A 98 1.58 9.38 -3.20
C SER A 98 0.26 8.75 -3.66
N GLU A 99 0.09 8.54 -4.97
CA GLU A 99 -1.11 7.89 -5.51
C GLU A 99 -1.24 6.43 -5.02
N LEU A 100 -0.15 5.69 -4.93
CA LEU A 100 -0.16 4.32 -4.39
C LEU A 100 -0.68 4.30 -2.94
N ALA A 101 -0.13 5.17 -2.08
CA ALA A 101 -0.58 5.30 -0.70
C ALA A 101 -2.06 5.70 -0.62
N PHE A 102 -2.50 6.64 -1.49
CA PHE A 102 -3.90 7.05 -1.56
C PHE A 102 -4.84 5.90 -1.96
N ARG A 103 -4.47 5.05 -2.93
CA ARG A 103 -5.28 3.87 -3.28
C ARG A 103 -5.38 2.88 -2.13
N ASN A 104 -4.35 2.72 -1.31
CA ASN A 104 -4.43 1.89 -0.12
C ASN A 104 -5.40 2.45 0.93
N ILE A 105 -5.35 3.75 1.18
CA ILE A 105 -6.32 4.42 2.07
C ILE A 105 -7.73 4.22 1.55
N LYS A 106 -7.97 4.48 0.26
CA LYS A 106 -9.29 4.31 -0.36
C LYS A 106 -9.77 2.86 -0.30
N LEU A 107 -8.90 1.90 -0.59
CA LEU A 107 -9.22 0.47 -0.55
C LEU A 107 -9.66 0.05 0.86
N TRP A 108 -8.96 0.50 1.89
CA TRP A 108 -9.31 0.22 3.27
C TRP A 108 -10.73 0.69 3.61
N HIS A 109 -11.08 1.93 3.26
CA HIS A 109 -12.42 2.49 3.53
C HIS A 109 -13.51 1.80 2.71
N LEU A 110 -13.22 1.44 1.46
CA LEU A 110 -14.17 0.66 0.65
C LEU A 110 -14.41 -0.71 1.27
N GLU A 111 -13.36 -1.40 1.75
CA GLU A 111 -13.50 -2.68 2.44
C GLU A 111 -14.31 -2.56 3.72
N ASP A 112 -14.10 -1.49 4.49
CA ASP A 112 -14.87 -1.20 5.71
C ASP A 112 -16.36 -0.99 5.40
N GLU A 113 -16.66 -0.23 4.34
CA GLU A 113 -18.03 -0.04 3.86
C GLU A 113 -18.73 -1.37 3.56
N VAL A 114 -18.03 -2.36 2.98
CA VAL A 114 -18.65 -3.68 2.68
C VAL A 114 -18.80 -4.58 3.89
N ARG A 115 -18.07 -4.32 5.00
CA ARG A 115 -18.21 -5.08 6.25
C ARG A 115 -19.44 -4.67 7.04
N ARG A 116 -20.04 -3.53 6.71
CA ARG A 116 -21.29 -3.06 7.31
C ARG A 116 -22.46 -3.98 6.99
N THR A 117 -23.23 -4.33 8.01
CA THR A 117 -24.39 -5.22 7.90
C THR A 117 -25.72 -4.49 7.69
N ASP A 118 -25.70 -3.15 7.70
CA ASP A 118 -26.88 -2.30 7.57
C ASP A 118 -27.12 -1.78 6.14
N LEU A 119 -26.28 -2.19 5.18
CA LEU A 119 -26.38 -1.77 3.78
C LEU A 119 -27.13 -2.78 2.91
N PRO A 120 -27.87 -2.33 1.88
CA PRO A 120 -28.48 -3.23 0.90
C PRO A 120 -27.43 -3.99 0.06
N ASP A 121 -27.77 -5.23 -0.34
CA ASP A 121 -26.91 -6.08 -1.18
C ASP A 121 -26.48 -5.41 -2.49
N SER A 122 -27.36 -4.60 -3.09
CA SER A 122 -27.04 -3.88 -4.33
C SER A 122 -25.90 -2.87 -4.12
N SER A 123 -25.88 -2.18 -2.98
CA SER A 123 -24.79 -1.27 -2.60
C SER A 123 -23.50 -2.05 -2.34
N ILE A 124 -23.59 -3.19 -1.64
CA ILE A 124 -22.45 -4.10 -1.40
C ILE A 124 -21.80 -4.52 -2.73
N VAL A 125 -22.60 -4.94 -3.72
CA VAL A 125 -22.09 -5.34 -5.04
C VAL A 125 -21.41 -4.18 -5.77
N GLN A 126 -21.98 -2.97 -5.71
CA GLN A 126 -21.36 -1.79 -6.32
C GLN A 126 -20.02 -1.45 -5.66
N THR A 127 -19.95 -1.51 -4.33
CA THR A 127 -18.70 -1.25 -3.59
C THR A 127 -17.65 -2.32 -3.85
N LYS A 128 -18.03 -3.61 -3.95
CA LYS A 128 -17.10 -4.67 -4.37
C LYS A 128 -16.48 -4.42 -5.75
N ARG A 129 -17.26 -3.93 -6.72
CA ARG A 129 -16.70 -3.55 -8.04
C ARG A 129 -15.70 -2.39 -7.93
N LYS A 130 -15.93 -1.43 -7.03
CA LYS A 130 -14.97 -0.35 -6.74
C LYS A 130 -13.71 -0.86 -6.03
N ILE A 131 -13.83 -1.87 -5.17
CA ILE A 131 -12.68 -2.55 -4.56
C ILE A 131 -11.84 -3.21 -5.64
N ASP A 132 -12.46 -3.97 -6.54
CA ASP A 132 -11.75 -4.67 -7.62
C ASP A 132 -10.97 -3.68 -8.50
N SER A 133 -11.59 -2.56 -8.89
CA SER A 133 -10.90 -1.53 -9.68
C SER A 133 -9.81 -0.82 -8.87
N THR A 134 -10.06 -0.43 -7.61
CA THR A 134 -9.08 0.26 -6.77
C THR A 134 -7.88 -0.63 -6.44
N ASN A 135 -8.10 -1.92 -6.21
CA ASN A 135 -7.05 -2.91 -5.98
C ASN A 135 -6.20 -3.11 -7.24
N GLN A 136 -6.82 -3.08 -8.42
CA GLN A 136 -6.09 -3.11 -9.68
C GLN A 136 -5.28 -1.83 -9.92
N GLU A 137 -5.85 -0.66 -9.63
CA GLU A 137 -5.15 0.63 -9.69
C GLU A 137 -3.93 0.65 -8.75
N ARG A 138 -4.09 0.17 -7.51
CA ARG A 138 -2.97 0.00 -6.55
C ARG A 138 -1.86 -0.86 -7.15
N ASN A 139 -2.18 -2.04 -7.67
CA ASN A 139 -1.18 -2.93 -8.29
C ASN A 139 -0.48 -2.27 -9.49
N ASN A 140 -1.22 -1.53 -10.32
CA ASN A 140 -0.64 -0.78 -11.43
C ASN A 140 0.29 0.35 -10.96
N LEU A 141 -0.02 0.99 -9.82
CA LEU A 141 0.84 2.02 -9.23
C LEU A 141 2.09 1.44 -8.58
N MET A 142 2.00 0.27 -7.94
CA MET A 142 3.19 -0.48 -7.49
C MET A 142 4.14 -0.73 -8.66
N ASP A 143 3.62 -1.23 -9.78
CA ASP A 143 4.42 -1.43 -11.00
C ASP A 143 4.99 -0.11 -11.53
N LYS A 144 4.24 0.98 -11.41
CA LYS A 144 4.65 2.30 -11.91
C LYS A 144 5.78 2.90 -11.09
N VAL A 145 5.76 2.71 -9.77
CA VAL A 145 6.87 3.09 -8.88
C VAL A 145 8.17 2.40 -9.31
N ASP A 146 8.11 1.09 -9.57
CA ASP A 146 9.28 0.31 -10.01
C ASP A 146 9.76 0.72 -11.40
N GLU A 147 8.82 0.99 -12.33
CA GLU A 147 9.13 1.46 -13.68
C GLU A 147 9.86 2.81 -13.67
N ILE A 148 9.36 3.79 -12.93
CA ILE A 148 9.96 5.13 -12.85
C ILE A 148 11.36 5.04 -12.22
N LEU A 149 11.52 4.25 -11.16
CA LEU A 149 12.83 4.07 -10.53
C LEU A 149 13.84 3.44 -11.51
N SER A 150 13.42 2.44 -12.28
CA SER A 150 14.26 1.77 -13.27
C SER A 150 14.74 2.76 -14.34
N GLN A 151 13.84 3.57 -14.90
CA GLN A 151 14.17 4.60 -15.90
C GLN A 151 15.19 5.61 -15.36
N CYS A 152 15.00 6.11 -14.13
CA CYS A 152 15.96 7.04 -13.51
C CYS A 152 17.35 6.44 -13.25
N SER A 153 17.45 5.11 -13.14
CA SER A 153 18.72 4.42 -12.93
C SER A 153 19.48 4.15 -14.25
N GLU A 154 18.75 3.94 -15.35
CA GLU A 154 19.31 3.71 -16.68
C GLU A 154 19.87 5.00 -17.28
N ASP A 155 19.20 6.14 -17.07
CA ASP A 155 19.66 7.46 -17.53
C ASP A 155 20.99 7.93 -16.88
N LYS A 156 21.47 7.24 -15.84
CA LYS A 156 22.72 7.56 -15.13
C LYS A 156 23.91 6.66 -15.52
N ARG A 157 23.73 5.67 -16.39
CA ARG A 157 24.79 4.81 -16.93
C ARG A 157 25.29 5.34 -18.28
#